data_AF-A0AAE3Y2G0-F1
#
_entry.id   AF-A0AAE3Y2G0-F1
#
_cell.length_a   1.000
_cell.length_b   1.000
_cell.length_c   1.000
_cell.angle_alpha   90.00
_cell.angle_beta   90.00
_cell.angle_gamma   90.00
#
_symmetry.space_group_name_H-M   'P 1'
#
loop_
_entity.id
_entity.type
_entity.pdbx_description
1 polymer ?
#
loop_
_entity_poly.entity_id
_entity_poly.type
_entity_poly.pdbx_seq_one_letter_code
_entity_poly.pdbx_strand_id
1 'polypeptide(L)'
;MRAQTNHESSAFVATDLTAQRARQAARLLQEALTLLCSDSTMPLAQTIRRAPDRLLRLPEVERLTGLRRSAIYEQMRRGIFPRSVKAGQRTAAWPESAVQSWIAERMNGRTT
;
A
#
# COMPACT_ATOMS: atom_id res chain seq x y z
N MET A 1 37.41 49.23 40.61
CA MET A 1 37.54 48.06 39.72
C MET A 1 36.29 47.22 39.86
N ARG A 2 35.60 46.96 38.73
CA ARG A 2 34.43 46.10 38.51
C ARG A 2 33.06 46.54 39.08
N ALA A 3 32.16 46.86 38.15
CA ALA A 3 30.76 46.41 38.21
C ALA A 3 30.27 46.25 36.76
N GLN A 4 30.45 45.05 36.21
CA GLN A 4 29.83 44.63 34.96
C GLN A 4 28.96 43.44 35.32
N THR A 5 27.66 43.66 35.48
CA THR A 5 26.71 42.61 35.85
C THR A 5 25.52 42.60 34.90
N ASN A 6 25.44 41.48 34.17
CA ASN A 6 24.22 40.74 33.88
C ASN A 6 23.07 41.49 33.19
N HIS A 7 23.25 41.85 31.92
CA HIS A 7 22.11 42.18 31.05
C HIS A 7 21.83 41.16 29.93
N GLU A 8 22.72 40.18 29.72
CA GLU A 8 22.62 39.27 28.57
C GLU A 8 21.85 37.97 28.83
N SER A 9 21.63 37.56 30.09
CA SER A 9 20.97 36.27 30.40
C SER A 9 19.44 36.26 30.28
N SER A 10 18.76 37.41 30.30
CA SER A 10 17.29 37.46 30.29
C SER A 10 16.72 37.22 28.87
N ALA A 11 17.41 37.73 27.85
CA ALA A 11 16.99 37.56 26.45
C ALA A 11 17.16 36.12 25.96
N PHE A 12 18.22 35.41 26.39
CA PHE A 12 18.50 34.03 25.97
C PHE A 12 17.51 33.01 26.53
N VAL A 13 17.03 33.20 27.77
CA VAL A 13 16.02 32.32 28.39
C VAL A 13 14.62 32.60 27.81
N ALA A 14 14.32 33.84 27.44
CA ALA A 14 13.05 34.20 26.80
C ALA A 14 12.92 33.66 25.36
N THR A 15 14.02 33.66 24.59
CA THR A 15 14.06 33.03 23.26
C THR A 15 13.95 31.50 23.37
N ASP A 16 14.60 30.89 24.36
CA ASP A 16 14.53 29.45 24.59
C ASP A 16 13.12 29.01 25.06
N LEU A 17 12.43 29.80 25.88
CA LEU A 17 11.06 29.51 26.30
C LEU A 17 10.05 29.63 25.14
N THR A 18 10.26 30.59 24.24
CA THR A 18 9.44 30.73 23.03
C THR A 18 9.69 29.57 22.06
N ALA A 19 10.95 29.17 21.91
CA ALA A 19 11.34 27.99 21.15
C ALA A 19 10.79 26.69 21.78
N GLN A 20 10.83 26.56 23.10
CA GLN A 20 10.33 25.41 23.85
C GLN A 20 8.81 25.31 23.79
N ARG A 21 8.09 26.44 23.89
CA ARG A 21 6.64 26.50 23.68
C ARG A 21 6.25 26.13 22.26
N ALA A 22 7.01 26.59 21.25
CA ALA A 22 6.79 26.22 19.86
C ALA A 22 7.03 24.70 19.63
N ARG A 23 8.11 24.13 20.18
CA ARG A 23 8.39 22.69 20.14
C ARG A 23 7.28 21.88 20.81
N GLN A 24 6.79 22.35 21.95
CA GLN A 24 5.72 21.68 22.69
C GLN A 24 4.38 21.76 21.95
N ALA A 25 4.05 22.91 21.35
CA ALA A 25 2.89 23.03 20.49
C ALA A 25 2.96 22.07 19.28
N ALA A 26 4.12 21.97 18.62
CA ALA A 26 4.31 21.05 17.51
C ALA A 26 4.11 19.57 17.93
N ARG A 27 4.61 19.18 19.09
CA ARG A 27 4.42 17.83 19.64
C ARG A 27 2.95 17.50 19.88
N LEU A 28 2.20 18.44 20.47
CA LEU A 28 0.76 18.25 20.74
C LEU A 28 -0.05 18.12 19.45
N LEU A 29 0.31 18.87 18.39
CA LEU A 29 -0.32 18.74 17.08
C LEU A 29 -0.01 17.37 16.44
N GLN A 30 1.21 16.87 16.56
CA GLN A 30 1.61 15.55 16.05
C GLN A 30 0.86 14.42 16.77
N GLU A 31 0.73 14.50 18.09
CA GLU A 31 -0.03 13.52 18.90
C GLU A 31 -1.53 13.57 18.55
N ALA A 32 -2.11 14.77 18.40
CA ALA A 32 -3.50 14.93 17.97
C ALA A 32 -3.75 14.35 16.56
N LEU A 33 -2.87 14.59 15.60
CA LEU A 33 -2.93 13.99 14.26
C LEU A 33 -2.84 12.45 14.33
N THR A 34 -2.00 11.92 15.21
CA THR A 34 -1.86 10.48 15.41
C THR A 34 -3.16 9.87 15.94
N LEU A 35 -3.78 10.49 16.95
CA LEU A 35 -5.05 10.06 17.52
C LEU A 35 -6.21 10.16 16.52
N LEU A 36 -6.25 11.21 15.69
CA LEU A 36 -7.25 11.39 14.63
C LEU A 36 -7.12 10.35 13.49
N CYS A 37 -5.92 9.79 13.29
CA CYS A 37 -5.66 8.72 12.33
C CYS A 37 -5.78 7.30 12.93
N SER A 38 -6.11 7.16 14.23
CA SER A 38 -6.05 5.88 14.95
C SER A 38 -7.28 4.98 14.78
N ASP A 39 -8.34 5.47 14.12
CA ASP A 39 -9.51 4.67 13.77
C ASP A 39 -9.67 4.65 12.25
N SER A 40 -9.53 3.47 11.64
CA SER A 40 -9.48 3.18 10.19
C SER A 40 -8.17 3.44 9.45
N THR A 41 -7.38 2.36 9.36
CA THR A 41 -6.52 1.99 8.23
C THR A 41 -6.94 2.63 6.90
N MET A 42 -6.19 3.64 6.45
CA MET A 42 -6.40 4.24 5.13
C MET A 42 -5.05 4.53 4.45
N PRO A 43 -4.53 3.63 3.60
CA PRO A 43 -3.55 4.04 2.60
C PRO A 43 -4.31 4.62 1.39
N LEU A 44 -5.00 5.75 1.55
CA LEU A 44 -5.61 6.45 0.39
C LEU A 44 -4.56 6.98 -0.59
N ALA A 45 -3.29 6.99 -0.21
CA ALA A 45 -2.19 7.33 -1.11
C ALA A 45 -1.81 6.22 -2.11
N GLN A 46 -2.32 4.98 -1.97
CA GLN A 46 -1.90 3.85 -2.84
C GLN A 46 -2.82 3.58 -4.05
N THR A 47 -3.94 4.29 -4.19
CA THR A 47 -4.89 4.00 -5.28
C THR A 47 -4.44 4.51 -6.64
N ILE A 48 -3.42 5.37 -6.71
CA ILE A 48 -3.01 6.07 -7.95
C ILE A 48 -1.74 5.47 -8.58
N ARG A 49 -1.04 4.52 -7.91
CA ARG A 49 0.14 3.83 -8.47
C ARG A 49 -0.14 2.43 -8.98
N ARG A 50 -1.36 2.15 -9.44
CA ARG A 50 -1.63 0.88 -10.11
C ARG A 50 -1.10 0.98 -11.53
N ALA A 51 0.15 0.53 -11.73
CA ALA A 51 0.68 0.26 -13.06
C ALA A 51 -0.34 -0.57 -13.86
N PRO A 52 -0.43 -0.38 -15.19
CA PRO A 52 -1.36 -1.15 -16.00
C PRO A 52 -1.10 -2.64 -15.76
N ASP A 53 -2.14 -3.35 -15.31
CA ASP A 53 -2.02 -4.76 -14.98
C ASP A 53 -1.62 -5.55 -16.23
N ARG A 54 -0.56 -6.35 -16.11
CA ARG A 54 0.00 -7.06 -17.25
C ARG A 54 -0.97 -8.13 -17.70
N LEU A 55 -1.14 -8.26 -19.01
CA LEU A 55 -1.99 -9.29 -19.58
C LEU A 55 -1.16 -10.53 -19.93
N LEU A 56 -1.45 -11.64 -19.27
CA LEU A 56 -0.81 -12.93 -19.47
C LEU A 56 -1.51 -13.70 -20.59
N ARG A 57 -0.72 -14.31 -21.48
CA ARG A 57 -1.21 -15.25 -22.50
C ARG A 57 -1.33 -16.65 -21.90
N LEU A 58 -2.08 -17.52 -22.58
CA LEU A 58 -2.30 -18.89 -22.13
C LEU A 58 -1.00 -19.65 -21.76
N PRO A 59 0.10 -19.65 -22.56
CA PRO A 59 1.32 -20.39 -22.19
C PRO A 59 1.93 -19.90 -20.88
N GLU A 60 1.82 -18.61 -20.59
CA GLU A 60 2.32 -18.02 -19.36
C GLU A 60 1.44 -18.38 -18.15
N VAL A 61 0.12 -18.40 -18.35
CA VAL A 61 -0.82 -18.87 -17.32
C VAL A 61 -0.58 -20.35 -17.00
N GLU A 62 -0.34 -21.20 -18.00
CA GLU A 62 0.04 -22.61 -17.80
C GLU A 62 1.33 -22.72 -16.98
N ARG A 63 2.33 -21.89 -17.28
CA ARG A 63 3.62 -21.87 -16.57
C ARG A 63 3.47 -21.46 -15.11
N LEU A 64 2.66 -20.43 -14.83
CA LEU A 64 2.47 -19.90 -13.47
C LEU A 64 1.59 -20.80 -12.59
N THR A 65 0.54 -21.36 -13.16
CA THR A 65 -0.44 -22.17 -12.40
C THR A 65 -0.09 -23.65 -12.36
N GLY A 66 0.81 -24.11 -13.25
CA GLY A 66 1.10 -25.54 -13.46
C GLY A 66 -0.06 -26.32 -14.10
N LEU A 67 -1.17 -25.65 -14.44
CA LEU A 67 -2.34 -26.27 -15.04
C LEU A 67 -2.19 -26.35 -16.56
N ARG A 68 -2.71 -27.43 -17.15
CA ARG A 68 -2.85 -27.54 -18.61
C ARG A 68 -4.06 -26.74 -19.09
N ARG A 69 -4.04 -26.31 -20.35
CA ARG A 69 -5.11 -25.59 -21.04
C ARG A 69 -6.51 -26.13 -20.78
N SER A 70 -6.70 -27.45 -20.87
CA SER A 70 -8.00 -28.09 -20.65
C SER A 70 -8.51 -27.87 -19.23
N ALA A 71 -7.64 -28.05 -18.23
CA ALA A 71 -7.96 -27.82 -16.83
C ALA A 71 -8.27 -26.34 -16.57
N ILE A 72 -7.54 -25.41 -17.19
CA ILE A 72 -7.83 -23.97 -17.09
C ILE A 72 -9.24 -23.68 -17.59
N TYR A 73 -9.60 -24.12 -18.80
CA TYR A 73 -10.93 -23.90 -19.35
C TYR A 73 -12.03 -24.62 -18.56
N GLU A 74 -11.75 -25.81 -18.01
CA GLU A 74 -12.69 -26.51 -17.14
C GLU A 74 -12.94 -25.74 -15.83
N GLN A 75 -11.88 -25.28 -15.16
CA GLN A 75 -12.00 -24.47 -13.95
C GLN A 75 -12.68 -23.13 -14.23
N MET A 76 -12.48 -22.54 -15.42
CA MET A 76 -13.23 -21.36 -15.87
C MET A 76 -14.72 -21.66 -16.04
N ARG A 77 -15.08 -22.81 -16.62
CA ARG A 77 -16.49 -23.25 -16.74
C ARG A 77 -17.13 -23.49 -15.36
N ARG A 78 -16.35 -24.00 -14.41
CA ARG A 78 -16.78 -24.19 -13.02
C ARG A 78 -16.82 -22.88 -12.21
N GLY A 79 -16.34 -21.76 -12.76
CA GLY A 79 -16.30 -20.46 -12.08
C GLY A 79 -15.22 -20.34 -11.00
N ILE A 80 -14.27 -21.28 -10.94
CA ILE A 80 -13.19 -21.30 -9.95
C ILE A 80 -11.96 -20.53 -10.44
N PHE A 81 -11.77 -20.45 -11.76
CA PHE A 81 -10.63 -19.75 -12.36
C PHE A 81 -11.03 -18.38 -12.92
N PRO A 82 -10.17 -17.34 -12.85
CA PRO A 82 -10.48 -16.02 -13.39
C PRO A 82 -10.85 -16.06 -14.88
N ARG A 83 -11.84 -15.22 -15.25
CA ARG A 83 -12.27 -15.09 -16.65
C ARG A 83 -11.19 -14.41 -17.49
N SER A 84 -11.03 -14.88 -18.72
CA SER A 84 -10.14 -14.25 -19.69
C SER A 84 -10.74 -12.94 -20.22
N VAL A 85 -9.89 -11.93 -20.37
CA VAL A 85 -10.17 -10.68 -21.08
C VAL A 85 -9.78 -10.85 -22.56
N LYS A 86 -10.56 -10.26 -23.46
CA LYS A 86 -10.24 -10.22 -24.90
C LYS A 86 -9.15 -9.16 -25.12
N ALA A 87 -7.91 -9.60 -25.32
CA ALA A 87 -6.80 -8.72 -25.69
C ALA A 87 -6.71 -8.52 -27.22
N GLY A 88 -7.50 -9.28 -28.00
CA GLY A 88 -7.61 -9.16 -29.45
C GLY A 88 -8.76 -10.03 -29.98
N GLN A 89 -8.98 -10.01 -31.30
CA GLN A 89 -10.13 -10.66 -31.94
C GLN A 89 -10.23 -12.18 -31.67
N ARG A 90 -9.08 -12.87 -31.53
CA ARG A 90 -9.01 -14.31 -31.24
C ARG A 90 -8.13 -14.63 -30.04
N THR A 91 -7.76 -13.63 -29.25
CA THR A 91 -6.72 -13.80 -28.22
C THR A 91 -7.26 -13.53 -26.83
N ALA A 92 -7.39 -14.61 -26.06
CA ALA A 92 -7.64 -14.57 -24.64
C ALA A 92 -6.38 -14.14 -23.90
N ALA A 93 -6.54 -13.27 -22.91
CA ALA A 93 -5.49 -12.94 -21.96
C ALA A 93 -6.08 -12.82 -20.55
N TRP A 94 -5.26 -13.03 -19.53
CA TRP A 94 -5.67 -12.93 -18.14
C TRP A 94 -4.94 -11.78 -17.46
N PRO A 95 -5.62 -10.99 -16.62
CA PRO A 95 -4.95 -10.03 -15.77
C PRO A 95 -3.99 -10.76 -14.82
N GLU A 96 -2.73 -10.34 -14.80
CA GLU A 96 -1.68 -10.95 -13.96
C GLU A 96 -2.07 -10.91 -12.50
N SER A 97 -2.65 -9.81 -12.02
CA SER A 97 -3.12 -9.71 -10.64
C SER A 97 -4.17 -10.76 -10.31
N ALA A 98 -5.12 -11.03 -11.23
CA ALA A 98 -6.19 -12.00 -11.01
C ALA A 98 -5.66 -13.44 -10.93
N VAL A 99 -4.69 -13.79 -11.77
CA VAL A 99 -4.03 -15.10 -11.72
C VAL A 99 -3.22 -15.24 -10.43
N GLN A 100 -2.47 -14.21 -10.02
CA GLN A 100 -1.73 -14.23 -8.77
C GLN A 100 -2.64 -14.34 -7.55
N SER A 101 -3.75 -13.60 -7.51
CA SER A 101 -4.75 -13.73 -6.44
C SER A 101 -5.31 -15.14 -6.36
N TRP A 102 -5.61 -15.76 -7.50
CA TRP A 102 -6.07 -17.15 -7.54
C TRP A 102 -5.01 -18.14 -7.00
N ILE A 103 -3.73 -17.96 -7.36
CA ILE A 103 -2.64 -18.79 -6.84
C ILE A 103 -2.50 -18.59 -5.32
N ALA A 104 -2.55 -17.35 -4.84
CA ALA A 104 -2.53 -17.02 -3.42
C ALA A 104 -3.69 -17.68 -2.67
N GLU A 105 -4.91 -17.62 -3.19
CA GLU A 105 -6.07 -18.30 -2.58
C GLU A 105 -5.87 -19.82 -2.44
N ARG A 106 -5.20 -20.45 -3.41
CA ARG A 106 -4.87 -21.88 -3.35
C ARG A 106 -3.73 -22.19 -2.38
N MET A 107 -2.70 -21.35 -2.32
CA MET A 107 -1.58 -21.50 -1.38
C MET A 107 -2.02 -21.26 0.07
N ASN A 108 -2.94 -20.31 0.29
CA ASN A 108 -3.48 -19.97 1.60
C ASN A 108 -4.50 -20.99 2.13
N GLY A 109 -4.70 -22.12 1.44
CA GLY A 109 -5.26 -23.32 2.06
C GLY A 109 -6.78 -23.38 2.10
N ARG A 110 -7.48 -23.07 1.00
CA ARG A 110 -8.85 -23.58 0.81
C ARG A 110 -8.82 -25.01 0.26
N THR A 111 -8.20 -25.91 1.01
CA THR A 111 -8.43 -27.36 0.95
C THR A 111 -9.43 -27.64 2.07
N THR A 112 -10.72 -27.58 1.75
CA THR A 112 -11.79 -28.13 2.59
C THR A 112 -12.54 -29.14 1.75
#